data_AF-A0A221KJD5-F1
#
_entry.id   AF-A0A221KJD5-F1
#
_cell.length_a   1.000
_cell.length_b   1.000
_cell.length_c   1.000
_cell.angle_alpha   90.00
_cell.angle_beta   90.00
_cell.angle_gamma   90.00
#
_symmetry.space_group_name_H-M   'P 1'
#
loop_
_entity.id
_entity.type
_entity.pdbx_description
1 polymer ?
#
loop_
_entity_poly.entity_id
_entity_poly.type
_entity_poly.pdbx_seq_one_letter_code
_entity_poly.pdbx_strand_id
1 'polypeptide(L)' 'MPEALTEPISPHHVAMRGTTCRPVRCVALQGKIGQAVACGIYAQRASPCHEFTEGDERCTQARHHHGLPPVSESH' A
#
# COMPACT_ATOMS: atom_id res chain seq x y z
N MET A 1 1.45 14.43 1.72
CA MET A 1 1.12 13.57 0.56
C MET A 1 0.66 14.41 -0.61
N PRO A 2 1.05 14.10 -1.86
CA PRO A 2 0.65 14.87 -3.04
C PRO A 2 -0.83 14.67 -3.42
N GLU A 3 -1.59 15.75 -3.56
CA GLU A 3 -3.02 15.72 -3.90
C GLU A 3 -3.31 15.06 -5.26
N ALA A 4 -2.43 15.26 -6.25
CA ALA A 4 -2.55 14.70 -7.61
C ALA A 4 -2.60 13.16 -7.64
N LEU A 5 -2.17 12.50 -6.56
CA LEU A 5 -2.15 11.04 -6.41
C LEU A 5 -3.34 10.50 -5.59
N THR A 6 -4.30 11.37 -5.24
CA THR A 6 -5.46 11.04 -4.42
C THR A 6 -6.78 11.26 -5.16
N GLU A 7 -7.85 10.65 -4.66
CA GLU A 7 -9.22 10.89 -5.08
C GLU A 7 -10.15 11.03 -3.86
N PRO A 8 -11.13 11.94 -3.88
CA PRO A 8 -12.06 12.12 -2.77
C PRO A 8 -12.99 10.90 -2.64
N ILE A 9 -13.16 10.43 -1.40
CA ILE A 9 -14.10 9.34 -1.06
C ILE A 9 -15.19 9.78 -0.09
N SER A 10 -15.00 10.91 0.59
CA SER A 10 -16.00 11.60 1.42
C SER A 10 -15.61 13.08 1.55
N PRO A 11 -16.44 13.96 2.12
CA PRO A 11 -16.12 15.38 2.29
C PRO A 11 -14.81 15.66 3.06
N HIS A 12 -14.36 14.73 3.90
CA HIS A 12 -13.18 14.89 4.75
C HIS A 12 -12.12 13.79 4.56
N HIS A 13 -12.31 12.88 3.60
CA HIS A 13 -11.37 11.79 3.37
C HIS A 13 -11.07 11.61 1.89
N VAL A 14 -9.81 11.30 1.62
CA VAL A 14 -9.30 10.93 0.30
C VAL A 14 -8.69 9.53 0.36
N ALA A 15 -8.76 8.81 -0.75
CA ALA A 15 -8.04 7.58 -0.98
C ALA A 15 -6.86 7.82 -1.92
N MET A 16 -5.84 6.98 -1.83
CA MET A 16 -4.83 6.93 -2.88
C MET A 16 -5.46 6.42 -4.17
N ARG A 17 -5.18 7.06 -5.29
CA ARG A 17 -5.65 6.57 -6.59
C ARG A 17 -5.16 5.13 -6.80
N GLY A 18 -6.07 4.28 -7.30
CA GLY A 18 -5.81 2.86 -7.51
C GLY A 18 -6.05 1.98 -6.28
N THR A 19 -6.52 2.52 -5.15
CA THR A 19 -6.88 1.70 -3.97
C THR A 19 -8.39 1.54 -3.72
N THR A 20 -9.24 2.19 -4.51
CA THR A 20 -10.71 2.16 -4.36
C THR A 20 -11.38 1.00 -5.11
N CYS A 21 -10.67 0.34 -6.02
CA CYS A 21 -11.16 -0.82 -6.77
C CYS A 21 -10.19 -2.00 -6.69
N ARG A 22 -10.70 -3.21 -6.97
CA ARG A 22 -9.86 -4.41 -7.10
C ARG A 22 -9.41 -4.60 -8.56
N PRO A 23 -8.17 -5.04 -8.81
CA PRO A 23 -7.11 -5.27 -7.83
C PRO A 23 -6.58 -3.96 -7.23
N VAL A 24 -6.38 -3.95 -5.90
CA VAL A 24 -5.88 -2.78 -5.17
C VAL A 24 -4.41 -2.58 -5.53
N ARG A 25 -4.09 -1.47 -6.19
CA ARG A 25 -2.71 -1.10 -6.53
C ARG A 25 -2.54 0.41 -6.57
N CYS A 26 -1.97 0.96 -5.50
CA CYS A 26 -1.64 2.38 -5.40
C CYS A 26 -0.80 2.86 -6.60
N VAL A 27 -1.15 4.01 -7.18
CA VAL A 27 -0.42 4.63 -8.30
C VAL A 27 1.02 4.98 -7.95
N ALA A 28 1.34 5.21 -6.67
CA ALA A 28 2.70 5.50 -6.22
C ALA A 28 3.56 4.24 -5.97
N LEU A 29 2.98 3.05 -6.02
CA LEU A 29 3.73 1.80 -5.84
C LEU A 29 4.54 1.51 -7.10
N GLN A 30 5.87 1.52 -6.96
CA GLN A 30 6.83 1.23 -8.02
C GLN A 30 7.32 -0.21 -7.91
N GLY A 31 7.74 -0.78 -9.05
CA GLY A 31 8.24 -2.15 -9.12
C GLY A 31 7.15 -3.21 -9.24
N LYS A 32 7.53 -4.46 -8.96
CA LYS A 32 6.72 -5.66 -9.17
C LYS A 32 6.55 -6.46 -7.89
N ILE A 33 5.30 -6.70 -7.51
CA ILE A 33 4.93 -7.49 -6.33
C ILE A 33 5.52 -8.91 -6.47
N GLY A 34 6.07 -9.44 -5.38
CA GLY A 34 6.80 -10.71 -5.36
C GLY A 34 8.24 -10.65 -5.87
N GLN A 35 8.73 -9.46 -6.24
CA GLN A 35 10.11 -9.21 -6.59
C GLN A 35 10.65 -8.07 -5.74
N ALA A 36 10.73 -6.86 -6.30
CA ALA A 36 11.12 -5.64 -5.59
C ALA A 36 10.05 -4.56 -5.82
N VAL A 37 9.62 -3.93 -4.73
CA VAL A 37 8.68 -2.81 -4.74
C VAL A 37 9.18 -1.69 -3.84
N ALA A 38 8.78 -0.47 -4.15
CA ALA A 38 9.02 0.70 -3.29
C ALA A 38 7.89 1.71 -3.45
N CYS A 39 7.69 2.56 -2.44
CA CYS A 39 6.79 3.70 -2.56
C CYS A 39 7.55 4.87 -3.21
N GLY A 40 7.11 5.34 -4.37
CA GLY A 40 7.71 6.48 -5.06
C GLY A 40 7.56 7.82 -4.33
N ILE A 41 6.72 7.87 -3.28
CA ILE A 41 6.49 9.05 -2.45
C ILE A 41 6.77 8.77 -0.97
N TYR A 42 7.71 7.87 -0.65
CA TYR A 42 7.91 7.35 0.71
C TYR A 42 8.01 8.45 1.80
N ALA A 43 8.69 9.55 1.52
CA ALA A 43 8.84 10.69 2.44
C ALA A 43 7.55 11.50 2.63
N GLN A 44 6.59 11.39 1.72
CA GLN A 44 5.33 12.14 1.71
C GLN A 44 4.11 11.22 1.87
N ARG A 45 4.27 10.02 2.41
CA ARG A 45 3.22 9.00 2.51
C ARG A 45 2.04 9.45 3.40
N ALA A 46 0.86 8.86 3.16
CA ALA A 46 -0.34 9.10 3.98
C ALA A 46 -0.17 8.56 5.40
N SER A 47 -0.96 9.05 6.36
CA SER A 47 -0.97 8.50 7.74
C SER A 47 -1.22 6.98 7.77
N PRO A 48 -2.19 6.41 7.02
CA PRO A 48 -2.36 4.95 6.98
C PRO A 48 -1.13 4.18 6.48
N CYS A 49 -0.30 4.78 5.63
CA CYS A 49 0.95 4.19 5.16
C CYS A 49 2.10 4.37 6.17
N HIS A 50 2.04 5.39 7.03
CA HIS A 50 2.98 5.57 8.15
C HIS A 50 2.72 4.56 9.28
N GLU A 51 1.45 4.23 9.50
CA GLU A 51 0.99 3.29 10.54
C GLU A 51 1.05 1.82 10.11
N PHE A 52 1.48 1.55 8.88
CA PHE A 52 1.62 0.19 8.37
C PHE A 52 2.84 -0.51 8.98
N THR A 53 2.64 -1.71 9.51
CA THR A 53 3.70 -2.54 10.09
C THR A 53 3.89 -3.78 9.24
N GLU A 54 5.15 -4.05 8.86
CA GLU A 54 5.48 -5.29 8.17
C GLU A 54 5.18 -6.51 9.06
N GLY A 55 4.59 -7.56 8.47
CA GLY A 55 4.24 -8.78 9.18
C GLY A 55 2.92 -8.70 9.97
N ASP A 56 2.27 -7.54 10.05
CA ASP A 56 0.95 -7.43 10.68
C ASP A 56 -0.13 -8.20 9.89
N GLU A 57 -1.34 -8.27 10.45
CA GLU A 57 -2.47 -8.98 9.82
C GLU A 57 -2.78 -8.45 8.41
N ARG A 58 -2.69 -7.13 8.20
CA ARG A 58 -2.98 -6.50 6.89
C ARG A 58 -1.89 -6.83 5.88
N CYS A 59 -0.62 -6.84 6.30
CA CYS A 59 0.51 -7.29 5.51
C CYS A 59 0.33 -8.76 5.09
N THR A 60 0.02 -9.63 6.05
CA THR A 60 -0.18 -11.06 5.82
C THR A 60 -1.35 -11.32 4.86
N GLN A 61 -2.47 -10.62 5.02
CA GLN A 61 -3.60 -10.72 4.10
C GLN A 61 -3.25 -10.26 2.68
N ALA A 62 -2.52 -9.14 2.54
CA ALA A 62 -2.07 -8.66 1.24
C ALA A 62 -1.12 -9.67 0.57
N ARG A 63 -0.18 -10.24 1.32
CA ARG A 63 0.74 -11.29 0.83
C ARG A 63 -0.03 -12.52 0.34
N HIS A 64 -0.99 -13.00 1.12
CA HIS A 64 -1.85 -14.13 0.74
C HIS A 64 -2.61 -13.84 -0.57
N HIS A 65 -3.20 -12.65 -0.73
CA HIS A 65 -3.89 -12.26 -1.96
C HIS A 65 -2.97 -12.24 -3.20
N HIS A 66 -1.68 -12.02 -3.01
CA HIS A 66 -0.67 -12.04 -4.07
C HIS A 66 0.04 -13.39 -4.22
N GLY A 67 -0.37 -14.43 -3.49
CA GLY A 67 0.26 -15.76 -3.53
C GLY A 67 1.68 -15.78 -2.95
N LEU A 68 2.01 -14.81 -2.09
CA LEU A 68 3.30 -14.72 -1.41
C LEU A 68 3.25 -15.47 -0.08
N PRO A 69 4.36 -16.12 0.34
CA PRO A 69 4.43 -16.75 1.65
C PRO A 69 4.26 -15.69 2.76
N PRO A 70 3.86 -16.06 3.99
CA PRO A 70 3.89 -15.13 5.11
C PRO A 70 5.28 -14.52 5.29
N VAL A 71 5.36 -13.37 5.96
CA VAL A 71 6.67 -12.84 6.40
C VAL A 71 7.18 -13.85 7.42
N SER A 72 8.20 -14.63 7.06
CA SER A 72 8.88 -15.48 8.03
C SER A 72 9.57 -14.56 9.02
N GLU A 73 9.40 -14.82 10.32
CA GLU A 73 10.30 -14.23 11.33
C GLU A 73 11.72 -14.62 10.92
N SER A 74 12.49 -13.66 10.44
CA SER A 74 13.85 -13.90 9.93
C SER A 74 14.75 -12.74 10.33
N HIS A 75 14.80 -12.55 11.65
CA HIS A 75 15.96 -12.28 12.53
C HIS A 75 15.59 -11.32 13.66
#